data_AF-A0A951CPH8-F1
#
_entry.id   AF-A0A951CPH8-F1
#
_cell.length_a   1.000
_cell.length_b   1.000
_cell.length_c   1.000
_cell.angle_alpha   90.00
_cell.angle_beta   90.00
_cell.angle_gamma   90.00
#
_symmetry.space_group_name_H-M   'P 1'
#
loop_
_entity.id
_entity.type
_entity.pdbx_description
1 polymer ?
#
loop_
_entity_poly.entity_id
_entity_poly.type
_entity_poly.pdbx_seq_one_letter_code
_entity_poly.pdbx_strand_id
1 'polypeptide(L)' 'MSGTSGHGKSTIWTELDFERDGKQVGRLNLPYSVTRSAYGVIPIPACV' A
#
# COMPACT_ATOMS: atom_id res chain seq x y z
N MET A 1 -3.70 -10.20 -30.53
CA MET A 1 -2.46 -10.22 -29.71
C MET A 1 -2.79 -9.49 -28.41
N SER A 2 -3.25 -10.21 -27.38
CA SER A 2 -3.65 -9.60 -26.11
C SER A 2 -2.56 -9.90 -25.08
N GLY A 3 -1.68 -8.93 -24.84
CA GLY A 3 -0.67 -9.00 -23.80
C GLY A 3 -1.32 -8.65 -22.47
N THR A 4 -1.66 -9.67 -21.68
CA THR A 4 -2.00 -9.49 -20.27
C THR A 4 -0.70 -9.18 -19.52
N SER A 5 -0.35 -7.89 -19.43
CA SER A 5 0.66 -7.44 -18.46
C SER A 5 0.10 -7.70 -17.07
N GLY A 6 0.48 -8.86 -16.50
CA GLY A 6 0.13 -9.26 -15.15
C GLY A 6 0.80 -8.33 -14.15
N HIS A 7 0.19 -7.21 -13.85
CA HIS A 7 0.49 -6.44 -12.65
C HIS A 7 -0.59 -6.82 -11.65
N GLY A 8 -0.22 -7.69 -10.70
CA GLY A 8 -1.11 -8.01 -9.58
C GLY A 8 -1.53 -6.71 -8.90
N LYS A 9 -2.84 -6.52 -8.70
CA LYS A 9 -3.34 -5.35 -7.96
C LYS A 9 -2.63 -5.29 -6.61
N SER A 10 -2.03 -4.14 -6.30
CA SER A 10 -1.41 -3.91 -5.00
C SER A 10 -2.47 -4.04 -3.91
N THR A 11 -2.16 -4.81 -2.86
CA THR A 11 -2.97 -4.87 -1.63
C THR A 11 -2.56 -3.80 -0.62
N ILE A 12 -1.47 -3.08 -0.90
CA ILE A 12 -0.97 -1.97 -0.09
C ILE A 12 -1.89 -0.77 -0.28
N TRP A 13 -2.31 -0.17 0.83
CA TRP A 13 -3.15 1.03 0.83
C TRP A 13 -2.53 2.12 1.71
N THR A 14 -2.86 3.38 1.43
CA THR A 14 -2.39 4.54 2.17
C THR A 14 -3.46 5.62 2.18
N GLU A 15 -3.46 6.46 3.20
CA GLU A 15 -4.29 7.67 3.29
C GLU A 15 -3.53 8.92 2.81
N LEU A 16 -2.29 8.76 2.34
CA LEU A 16 -1.51 9.83 1.75
C LEU A 16 -2.14 10.27 0.43
N ASP A 17 -2.42 11.57 0.34
CA ASP A 17 -2.88 12.20 -0.88
C ASP A 17 -1.66 12.62 -1.69
N PHE A 18 -1.45 12.00 -2.84
CA PHE A 18 -0.30 12.29 -3.70
C PHE A 18 -0.50 13.55 -4.58
N GLU A 19 -1.72 14.06 -4.69
CA GLU A 19 -2.05 15.21 -5.54
C GLU A 19 -2.13 16.52 -4.73
N ARG A 20 -2.27 16.44 -3.41
CA ARG A 20 -2.28 17.61 -2.55
C ARG A 20 -0.88 18.16 -2.33
N ASP A 21 -0.71 19.44 -2.71
CA ASP A 21 0.50 20.21 -2.49
C ASP A 21 0.87 20.38 -1.00
N GLY A 22 2.16 20.28 -0.71
CA GLY A 22 2.73 20.39 0.62
C GLY A 22 3.31 19.08 1.15
N LYS A 23 3.87 19.11 2.37
CA LYS A 23 4.52 17.94 2.98
C LYS A 23 3.49 17.08 3.72
N GLN A 24 3.41 15.81 3.37
CA GLN A 24 2.56 14.85 4.06
C GLN A 24 3.39 13.70 4.61
N VAL A 25 3.34 13.53 5.93
CA VAL A 25 4.00 12.42 6.61
C VAL A 25 2.93 11.41 7.00
N GLY A 26 3.04 10.20 6.48
CA GLY A 26 2.06 9.15 6.68
C GLY A 26 2.68 7.77 6.59
N ARG A 27 1.86 6.76 6.32
CA ARG A 27 2.29 5.36 6.33
C ARG A 27 1.57 4.58 5.23
N LEU A 28 2.31 3.73 4.53
CA LEU A 28 1.73 2.69 3.69
C LEU A 28 1.43 1.48 4.55
N ASN A 29 0.19 1.02 4.47
CA ASN A 29 -0.29 -0.15 5.19
C ASN A 29 -0.20 -1.36 4.26
N LEU A 30 0.75 -2.24 4.54
CA LEU A 30 0.88 -3.53 3.86
C LEU A 30 0.12 -4.59 4.66
N PRO A 31 -0.99 -5.15 4.13
CA PRO A 31 -1.63 -6.30 4.74
C PRO A 31 -0.68 -7.51 4.65
N TYR A 32 -0.28 -8.04 5.80
CA TYR A 32 0.62 -9.19 5.89
C TYR A 32 0.10 -10.17 6.96
N SER A 33 -0.52 -11.24 6.47
CA SER A 33 -1.08 -12.31 7.30
C SER A 33 -0.26 -13.59 7.12
N VAL A 34 0.64 -13.87 8.06
CA VAL A 34 1.52 -15.07 8.03
C VAL A 34 0.90 -16.28 8.70
N THR A 35 -0.10 -16.10 9.55
CA THR A 35 -0.83 -17.17 10.23
C THR A 35 -2.31 -17.05 9.90
N ARG A 36 -3.04 -18.18 9.93
CA ARG A 36 -4.46 -18.32 9.57
C ARG A 36 -5.45 -17.42 10.36
N SER A 37 -4.97 -16.53 11.23
CA SER A 37 -5.81 -15.61 12.02
C SER A 37 -5.17 -14.25 12.38
N ALA A 38 -3.96 -13.93 11.92
CA ALA A 38 -3.33 -12.64 12.26
C ALA A 38 -3.47 -11.64 11.10
N TYR A 39 -4.45 -10.74 11.18
CA TYR A 39 -4.61 -9.60 10.25
C TYR A 39 -3.56 -8.50 10.51
N GLY A 40 -2.29 -8.88 10.49
CA GLY A 40 -1.18 -7.94 10.67
C GLY A 40 -1.16 -6.93 9.53
N VAL A 41 -1.06 -5.66 9.88
CA VAL A 41 -0.69 -4.60 8.93
C VAL A 41 0.71 -4.17 9.29
N ILE A 42 1.64 -4.24 8.34
CA ILE A 42 2.99 -3.69 8.50
C ILE A 42 2.94 -2.23 8.06
N PRO A 43 3.14 -1.27 8.99
CA PRO A 43 2.98 0.13 8.67
C PRO A 43 4.33 0.74 8.26
N ILE A 44 4.53 0.94 6.97
CA ILE A 44 5.77 1.47 6.36
C ILE A 44 5.71 3.00 6.35
N PRO A 45 6.63 3.72 7.04
CA PRO A 45 6.63 5.18 7.00
C PRO A 45 6.90 5.72 5.59
N ALA A 46 6.15 6.75 5.18
CA ALA A 46 6.41 7.47 3.96
C ALA A 46 6.14 8.97 4.10
N CYS A 47 6.83 9.74 3.27
CA CYS A 47 6.62 11.17 3.13
C CYS A 47 6.47 11.47 1.65
N VAL A 48 5.45 12.27 1.32
CA VAL A 48 5.24 12.84 -0.01
C VAL A 48 5.22 14.35 0.07
#